data_AF-A0A0J8QX62-F1
#
_entry.id   AF-A0A0J8QX62-F1
#
_cell.length_a   1.000
_cell.length_b   1.000
_cell.length_c   1.000
_cell.angle_alpha   90.00
_cell.angle_beta   90.00
_cell.angle_gamma   90.00
#
_symmetry.space_group_name_H-M   'P 1'
#
loop_
_entity.id
_entity.type
_entity.pdbx_description
1 polymer ?
#
loop_
_entity_poly.entity_id
_entity_poly.type
_entity_poly.pdbx_seq_one_letter_code
_entity_poly.pdbx_strand_id
1 'polypeptide(L)' 'MLQEGPPATTAVYVRDMRTGTYIVQGSIYFKWDSDRQKVVIADELNWPKQLKHEEDGNDDFTITLEFRRIHNKLR' A
#
# COMPACT_ATOMS: atom_id res chain seq x y z
N MET A 1 -14.68 6.01 -1.07
CA MET A 1 -14.60 7.41 -0.55
C MET A 1 -15.69 8.21 -1.23
N LEU A 2 -16.32 9.21 -0.60
CA LEU A 2 -17.26 10.07 -1.33
C LEU A 2 -16.50 10.84 -2.43
N GLN A 3 -17.15 11.13 -3.56
CA GLN A 3 -16.60 12.04 -4.56
C GLN A 3 -16.26 13.37 -3.89
N GLU A 4 -15.03 13.84 -4.07
CA GLU A 4 -14.47 15.04 -3.40
C GLU A 4 -14.48 14.98 -1.87
N GLY A 5 -14.58 13.79 -1.29
CA GLY A 5 -14.42 13.58 0.14
C GLY A 5 -13.02 13.97 0.62
N PRO A 6 -12.87 14.26 1.93
CA PRO A 6 -11.57 14.59 2.49
C PRO A 6 -10.59 13.41 2.33
N PRO A 7 -9.28 13.68 2.14
CA PRO A 7 -8.29 12.63 2.05
C PRO A 7 -8.18 11.87 3.37
N ALA A 8 -7.71 10.63 3.30
CA ALA A 8 -7.63 9.74 4.45
C ALA A 8 -6.27 9.06 4.53
N THR A 9 -5.67 9.05 5.73
CA THR A 9 -4.50 8.24 6.05
C THR A 9 -4.93 7.07 6.92
N THR A 10 -4.57 5.86 6.52
CA THR A 10 -4.91 4.63 7.23
C THR A 10 -3.66 3.82 7.55
N ALA A 11 -3.51 3.36 8.78
CA ALA A 11 -2.40 2.50 9.17
C ALA A 11 -2.49 1.12 8.50
N VAL A 12 -1.35 0.57 8.09
CA VAL A 12 -1.23 -0.73 7.43
C VAL A 12 -0.26 -1.62 8.19
N TYR A 13 -0.69 -2.85 8.47
CA TYR A 13 0.12 -3.87 9.11
C TYR A 13 -0.04 -5.19 8.36
N VAL A 14 1.07 -5.80 7.95
CA VAL A 14 1.06 -7.14 7.35
C VAL A 14 1.72 -8.12 8.32
N ARG A 15 1.02 -9.20 8.62
CA ARG A 15 1.42 -10.21 9.59
C ARG A 15 1.50 -11.57 8.92
N ASP A 16 2.62 -12.26 9.11
CA ASP A 16 2.70 -13.69 8.82
C ASP A 16 1.85 -14.43 9.86
N MET A 17 0.74 -15.02 9.42
CA MET A 17 -0.22 -15.69 10.29
C MET A 17 0.30 -16.99 10.89
N ARG A 18 1.33 -17.62 10.30
CA ARG A 18 1.93 -18.84 10.83
C ARG A 18 2.83 -18.55 12.02
N THR A 19 3.61 -17.47 11.95
CA THR A 19 4.59 -17.10 12.99
C THR A 19 4.09 -16.03 13.95
N GLY A 20 3.04 -15.30 13.55
CA GLY A 20 2.54 -14.15 14.29
C GLY A 20 3.44 -12.91 14.18
N THR A 21 4.47 -12.94 13.33
CA THR A 21 5.43 -11.83 13.16
C THR A 21 4.85 -10.77 12.23
N TYR A 22 4.96 -9.50 12.59
CA TYR A 22 4.71 -8.39 11.67
C TYR A 22 5.89 -8.23 10.73
N ILE A 23 5.62 -8.31 9.42
CA ILE A 23 6.63 -8.22 8.37
C ILE A 23 6.64 -6.87 7.68
N VAL A 24 5.55 -6.11 7.82
CA VAL A 24 5.39 -4.77 7.26
C VAL A 24 4.56 -3.90 8.22
N GLN A 25 4.98 -2.65 8.38
CA GLN A 25 4.26 -1.60 9.11
C GLN A 25 4.39 -0.28 8.35
N GLY A 26 3.32 0.51 8.28
CA GLY A 26 3.32 1.84 7.67
C GLY A 26 1.90 2.40 7.55
N SER A 27 1.67 3.24 6.54
CA SER A 27 0.33 3.77 6.26
C SER A 27 0.11 3.98 4.76
N ILE A 28 -1.17 3.94 4.37
CA ILE A 28 -1.64 4.29 3.02
C ILE A 28 -2.36 5.64 3.08
N TYR A 29 -2.14 6.48 2.06
CA TYR A 29 -2.78 7.78 1.94
C TYR A 29 -3.65 7.82 0.69
N PHE A 30 -4.96 7.91 0.89
CA PHE A 30 -5.96 7.96 -0.16
C PHE A 30 -6.46 9.39 -0.39
N LYS A 31 -6.72 9.74 -1.64
CA LYS A 31 -7.46 10.96 -2.02
C LYS A 31 -8.39 10.69 -3.19
N TRP A 32 -9.39 11.55 -3.36
CA TRP A 32 -10.10 11.67 -4.63
C TRP A 32 -9.24 12.44 -5.65
N ASP A 33 -9.10 11.89 -6.84
CA ASP A 33 -8.47 12.52 -8.00
C ASP A 33 -9.58 13.04 -8.94
N SER A 34 -9.69 14.37 -9.04
CA SER A 34 -10.71 15.04 -9.85
C SER A 34 -10.47 14.87 -11.36
N ASP A 35 -9.22 14.70 -11.79
CA ASP A 35 -8.90 14.62 -13.21
C ASP A 35 -9.22 13.22 -13.74
N ARG A 36 -8.96 12.20 -12.91
CA ARG A 36 -9.21 10.79 -13.23
C ARG A 36 -10.57 10.30 -12.73
N GLN A 37 -11.32 11.14 -12.01
CA GLN A 37 -12.63 10.85 -11.42
C GLN A 37 -12.64 9.55 -10.60
N LYS A 38 -11.61 9.36 -9.75
CA LYS A 38 -11.45 8.14 -8.97
C LYS A 38 -10.63 8.32 -7.69
N VAL A 39 -10.65 7.32 -6.80
CA VAL A 39 -9.75 7.28 -5.64
C VAL A 39 -8.37 6.83 -6.08
N VAL A 40 -7.32 7.46 -5.53
CA VAL A 40 -5.93 7.13 -5.81
C VAL A 40 -5.12 7.02 -4.51
N ILE A 41 -4.01 6.29 -4.57
CA ILE A 41 -2.98 6.30 -3.53
C ILE A 41 -2.04 7.46 -3.85
N ALA A 42 -2.02 8.47 -3.01
CA ALA A 42 -1.51 9.80 -3.39
C ALA A 42 -0.13 10.16 -2.83
N ASP A 43 0.36 9.41 -1.86
CA ASP A 43 1.67 9.62 -1.25
C ASP A 43 2.25 8.28 -0.82
N GLU A 44 3.53 8.08 -1.12
CA GLU A 44 4.30 6.89 -0.77
C GLU A 44 5.29 7.13 0.38
N LEU A 45 5.32 8.34 0.97
CA LEU A 45 6.25 8.70 2.05
C LEU A 45 6.22 7.68 3.21
N ASN A 46 5.02 7.27 3.61
CA ASN A 46 4.79 6.27 4.66
C ASN A 46 4.36 4.90 4.11
N TRP A 47 4.37 4.74 2.78
CA TRP A 47 4.05 3.48 2.14
C TRP A 47 5.21 2.50 2.33
N PRO A 48 4.96 1.27 2.81
CA PRO A 48 6.03 0.32 3.02
C PRO A 48 6.63 -0.18 1.69
N LYS A 49 7.96 -0.08 1.55
CA LYS A 49 8.69 -0.48 0.33
C LYS A 49 8.62 -1.97 -0.03
N GLN A 50 8.18 -2.80 0.91
CA GLN A 50 7.93 -4.22 0.71
C GLN A 50 6.58 -4.48 0.04
N LEU A 51 5.74 -3.46 -0.12
CA LEU A 51 4.44 -3.58 -0.76
C LEU A 51 4.48 -2.84 -2.10
N LYS A 52 3.88 -3.46 -3.10
CA LYS A 52 3.50 -2.81 -4.35
C LYS A 52 1.98 -2.64 -4.36
N HIS A 53 1.51 -1.57 -4.95
CA HIS A 53 0.08 -1.33 -5.19
C HIS A 53 -0.20 -1.15 -6.68
N GLU A 54 -1.39 -1.55 -7.10
CA GLU A 54 -1.95 -1.35 -8.44
C GLU A 54 -3.38 -0.82 -8.29
N GLU A 55 -3.77 0.13 -9.14
CA GLU A 55 -5.13 0.68 -9.16
C GLU A 55 -5.97 -0.08 -10.20
N ASP A 56 -6.77 -1.06 -9.76
CA ASP A 56 -7.50 -1.97 -10.64
C ASP A 56 -8.90 -1.47 -11.04
N GLY A 57 -9.36 -0.40 -10.38
CA GLY A 57 -10.66 0.21 -10.64
C GLY A 57 -10.73 1.67 -10.22
N ASN A 58 -11.95 2.14 -9.96
CA ASN A 58 -12.21 3.50 -9.50
C ASN A 58 -11.93 3.67 -7.99
N ASP A 59 -12.09 2.60 -7.22
CA ASP A 59 -11.78 2.54 -5.79
C ASP A 59 -11.26 1.17 -5.36
N ASP A 60 -10.85 0.35 -6.33
CA ASP A 60 -10.29 -0.98 -6.14
C ASP A 60 -8.77 -0.96 -6.34
N PHE A 61 -8.06 -1.63 -5.43
CA PHE A 61 -6.60 -1.69 -5.42
C PHE A 61 -6.11 -3.10 -5.08
N THR A 62 -5.17 -3.61 -5.86
CA THR A 62 -4.40 -4.82 -5.51
C THR A 62 -3.13 -4.43 -4.79
N ILE A 63 -2.95 -4.96 -3.57
CA ILE A 63 -1.73 -4.80 -2.78
C ILE A 63 -0.95 -6.12 -2.80
N THR A 64 0.27 -6.08 -3.31
CA THR A 64 1.16 -7.25 -3.42
C THR A 64 2.34 -7.10 -2.47
N LEU A 65 2.62 -8.16 -1.70
CA LEU A 65 3.84 -8.25 -0.90
C LEU A 65 5.02 -8.71 -1.74
N GLU A 66 6.01 -7.84 -1.96
CA GLU A 66 7.23 -8.13 -2.69
C GLU A 66 8.38 -8.51 -1.73
N PHE A 67 8.75 -9.79 -1.72
CA PHE A 67 9.98 -10.22 -1.08
C PHE A 67 11.17 -10.06 -2.06
N ARG A 68 12.08 -9.13 -1.77
CA ARG A 68 13.43 -9.22 -2.35
C ARG A 68 14.22 -10.30 -1.61
N ARG A 69 14.44 -11.43 -2.29
CA ARG A 69 15.39 -12.46 -1.85
C ARG A 69 16.80 -11.87 -1.91
N ILE A 70 17.35 -11.50 -0.75
CA ILE A 70 18.76 -11.10 -0.64
C ILE A 70 19.60 -12.35 -0.93
N HIS A 71 20.18 -12.42 -2.13
CA HIS A 71 21.19 -13.44 -2.43
C HIS A 71 22.48 -13.01 -1.72
N ASN A 72 22.70 -13.48 -0.50
CA ASN A 72 24.03 -13.47 0.09
C ASN A 72 24.91 -14.38 -0.77
N LYS A 73 25.70 -13.79 -1.68
CA LYS A 73 26.88 -14.46 -2.21
C LYS A 73 27.88 -14.54 -1.07
N LEU A 74 27.96 -15.71 -0.44
CA LEU A 74 29.11 -16.08 0.38
C LEU A 74 30.37 -15.94 -0.49
N ARG A 75 31.28 -15.07 -0.07
CA ARG A 75 32.69 -15.08 -0.51
C ARG A 75 33.49 -15.81 0.56
#